data_AF-A0A821F3L1-F1
#
_entry.id   AF-A0A821F3L1-F1
#
_cell.length_a   1.000
_cell.length_b   1.000
_cell.length_c   1.000
_cell.angle_alpha   90.00
_cell.angle_beta   90.00
_cell.angle_gamma   90.00
#
_symmetry.space_group_name_H-M   'P 1'
#
loop_
_entity.id
_entity.type
_entity.pdbx_description
1 polymer ?
#
loop_
_entity_poly.entity_id
_entity_poly.type
_entity_poly.pdbx_seq_one_letter_code
_entity_poly.pdbx_strand_id
1 'polypeptide(L)'
;MYYNNILTRSFSKIYRYHRYFTFSIQILCTYTVILIVIYNLTCLLTFYGIYSIKNQLDRIHYIILHQFNWDIQWGTTFINDLFFCSIISIIIYCTQIFNGLNKIQQHLISAYAGKYIDIPPRHNFSNNELISKCLHFSGYLCGYTAWGFIIFYKILFLICFLFRLWIRYDSKWFQHILALCLPIILIYLLKHILMSLLSEFVFLQNFGRTPSLNNRRIFFIFNYFNFFFDCFLGILSCVIRVLKSVLASLLFMGRLDYSFMGRNLERLDQGYATYVTFIHMEIIHGHPILVTFCDIIWHDIERKRHISQHSKSNKLIYDSIMNTKVHLARFKWHLFYTLIRNEYLKFLRKHALLIATNSKGIISSTTAAAVVLTTNSLNEKSFNNEQHSSILLYDRPIMRQPPIPPKRSGYRYNFDYEQTSDLRFIYQQLKSLTHNVSQLKNNNNNQQEEEQDIEIEEQHHEQIYLPPNQIITKKQSQVTCTFSDEYTSSKFHNMPTIQRR
;
A
#
# COMPACT_ATOMS: atom_id res chain seq x y z
N MET A 1 18.09 16.44 -28.61
CA MET A 1 18.78 17.59 -27.98
C MET A 1 18.30 17.72 -26.55
N TYR A 2 19.07 17.23 -25.57
CA TYR A 2 18.81 17.44 -24.15
C TYR A 2 19.55 18.72 -23.73
N TYR A 3 18.81 19.79 -23.41
CA TYR A 3 19.40 20.98 -22.80
C TYR A 3 19.81 20.65 -21.34
N ASN A 4 21.11 20.47 -21.14
CA ASN A 4 21.77 20.38 -19.85
C ASN A 4 21.83 21.76 -19.20
N ASN A 5 20.71 22.22 -18.62
CA ASN A 5 20.71 23.37 -17.73
C ASN A 5 20.75 22.89 -16.27
N ILE A 6 21.54 23.55 -15.43
CA ILE A 6 21.60 23.26 -13.98
C ILE A 6 20.21 23.33 -13.33
N LEU A 7 19.35 24.24 -13.81
CA LEU A 7 17.93 24.28 -13.44
C LEU A 7 17.17 22.99 -13.83
N THR A 8 17.34 22.50 -15.07
CA THR A 8 16.63 21.29 -15.54
C THR A 8 17.12 20.04 -14.81
N ARG A 9 18.34 20.03 -14.27
CA ARG A 9 18.84 18.95 -13.42
C ARG A 9 18.17 18.92 -12.04
N SER A 10 17.89 20.08 -11.44
CA SER A 10 17.12 20.17 -10.19
C SER A 10 15.64 19.85 -10.43
N PHE A 11 15.02 20.41 -11.47
CA PHE A 11 13.63 20.12 -11.81
C PHE A 11 13.39 18.68 -12.27
N SER A 12 14.31 18.05 -13.00
CA SER A 12 14.23 16.62 -13.35
C SER A 12 14.43 15.68 -12.16
N LYS A 13 14.96 16.17 -11.04
CA LYS A 13 15.00 15.47 -9.76
C LYS A 13 13.70 15.63 -8.97
N ILE A 14 13.01 16.77 -9.17
CA ILE A 14 11.74 17.13 -8.53
C ILE A 14 10.52 16.59 -9.28
N TYR A 15 10.56 16.37 -10.60
CA TYR A 15 9.50 15.69 -11.35
C TYR A 15 10.06 15.09 -12.64
N ARG A 16 10.02 13.76 -12.78
CA ARG A 16 10.42 13.07 -14.01
C ARG A 16 9.19 12.86 -14.88
N TYR A 17 9.06 13.68 -15.91
CA TYR A 17 8.02 13.51 -16.93
C TYR A 17 8.08 12.10 -17.54
N HIS A 18 6.99 11.35 -17.40
CA HIS A 18 6.85 10.03 -18.01
C HIS A 18 5.96 10.16 -19.24
N ARG A 19 6.54 9.96 -20.42
CA ARG A 19 5.91 10.27 -21.72
C ARG A 19 4.58 9.55 -21.97
N TYR A 20 4.39 8.40 -21.34
CA TYR A 20 3.25 7.51 -21.58
C TYR A 20 2.28 7.44 -20.38
N PHE A 21 2.46 8.31 -19.39
CA PHE A 21 1.61 8.33 -18.21
C PHE A 21 0.84 9.64 -18.16
N THR A 22 -0.47 9.53 -17.98
CA THR A 22 -1.39 10.65 -17.80
C THR A 22 -2.07 10.52 -16.45
N PHE A 23 -2.13 11.61 -15.70
CA PHE A 23 -2.90 11.64 -14.45
C PHE A 23 -4.41 11.65 -14.74
N SER A 24 -5.16 11.06 -13.80
CA SER A 24 -6.61 11.22 -13.75
C SER A 24 -6.99 12.69 -13.57
N ILE A 25 -8.09 13.11 -14.20
CA ILE A 25 -8.62 14.48 -14.13
C ILE A 25 -8.86 14.87 -12.67
N GLN A 26 -9.34 13.92 -11.85
CA GLN A 26 -9.56 14.14 -10.43
C GLN A 26 -8.26 14.60 -9.74
N ILE A 27 -7.15 13.91 -9.95
CA ILE A 27 -5.84 14.27 -9.37
C ILE A 27 -5.45 15.67 -9.82
N LEU A 28 -5.53 15.97 -11.12
CA LEU A 28 -5.15 17.28 -11.65
C LEU A 28 -5.98 18.40 -11.01
N CYS A 29 -7.31 18.24 -10.95
CA CYS A 29 -8.22 19.21 -10.33
C CYS A 29 -7.95 19.38 -8.83
N THR A 30 -7.70 18.30 -8.09
CA THR A 30 -7.41 18.39 -6.65
C THR A 30 -6.13 19.19 -6.39
N TYR A 31 -5.08 18.93 -7.16
CA TYR A 31 -3.79 19.58 -6.98
C TYR A 31 -3.79 21.05 -7.43
N THR A 32 -4.56 21.40 -8.46
CA THR A 32 -4.73 22.82 -8.84
C THR A 32 -5.48 23.59 -7.77
N VAL A 33 -6.55 23.01 -7.20
CA VAL A 33 -7.28 23.63 -6.08
C VAL A 33 -6.36 23.82 -4.87
N ILE A 34 -5.53 22.83 -4.52
CA ILE A 34 -4.58 22.93 -3.40
C ILE A 34 -3.59 24.08 -3.61
N LEU A 35 -3.06 24.26 -4.83
CA LEU A 35 -2.16 25.39 -5.13
C LEU A 35 -2.86 26.75 -4.95
N ILE A 36 -4.10 26.88 -5.42
CA ILE A 36 -4.90 28.09 -5.24
C ILE A 36 -5.17 28.34 -3.75
N VAL A 37 -5.54 27.30 -3.00
CA VAL A 37 -5.80 27.40 -1.55
C VAL A 37 -4.54 27.84 -0.81
N ILE A 38 -3.38 27.25 -1.07
CA ILE A 38 -2.13 27.63 -0.40
C ILE A 38 -1.73 29.08 -0.72
N TYR A 39 -1.91 29.50 -1.98
CA TYR A 39 -1.68 30.89 -2.37
C TYR A 39 -2.57 31.86 -1.57
N ASN A 40 -3.89 31.62 -1.58
CA ASN A 40 -4.86 32.44 -0.86
C ASN A 40 -4.60 32.44 0.66
N LEU A 41 -4.29 31.28 1.22
CA LEU A 41 -4.01 31.11 2.65
C LEU A 41 -2.73 31.85 3.04
N THR A 42 -1.71 31.85 2.17
CA THR A 42 -0.50 32.64 2.42
C THR A 42 -0.81 34.13 2.43
N CYS A 43 -1.50 34.66 1.41
CA CYS A 43 -1.90 36.07 1.37
C CYS A 43 -2.74 36.47 2.58
N LEU A 44 -3.66 35.60 2.99
CA LEU A 44 -4.50 35.82 4.16
C LEU A 44 -3.66 35.86 5.45
N LEU A 45 -2.77 34.88 5.66
CA LEU A 45 -1.94 34.82 6.86
C LEU A 45 -0.94 35.96 6.96
N THR A 46 -0.37 36.42 5.84
CA THR A 46 0.54 37.57 5.86
C THR A 46 -0.20 38.87 6.14
N PHE A 47 -1.30 39.15 5.44
CA PHE A 47 -2.04 40.40 5.60
C PHE A 47 -2.76 40.48 6.97
N TYR A 48 -3.52 39.44 7.32
CA TYR A 48 -4.23 39.39 8.61
C TYR A 48 -3.25 39.18 9.78
N GLY A 49 -2.14 38.46 9.55
CA GLY A 49 -1.11 38.23 10.55
C GLY A 49 -0.48 39.54 11.04
N ILE A 50 -0.20 40.49 10.15
CA ILE A 50 0.34 41.80 10.54
C ILE A 50 -0.60 42.52 11.53
N TYR A 51 -1.90 42.56 11.24
CA TYR A 51 -2.89 43.24 12.10
C TYR A 51 -3.11 42.49 13.43
N SER A 52 -3.35 41.18 13.35
CA SER A 52 -3.68 40.35 14.51
C SER A 52 -2.51 40.22 15.49
N ILE A 53 -1.31 39.98 14.98
CA ILE A 53 -0.11 39.77 15.81
C ILE A 53 0.33 41.08 16.46
N LYS A 54 0.20 42.22 15.77
CA LYS A 54 0.44 43.53 16.39
C LYS A 54 -0.44 43.73 17.63
N ASN A 55 -1.75 43.54 17.48
CA ASN A 55 -2.69 43.68 18.60
C ASN A 55 -2.39 42.70 19.75
N GLN A 56 -1.96 41.47 19.45
CA GLN A 56 -1.58 40.51 20.49
C GLN A 56 -0.26 40.88 21.17
N LEU A 57 0.74 41.32 20.42
CA LEU A 57 2.03 41.77 20.97
C LEU A 57 1.85 43.01 21.85
N ASP A 58 0.99 43.96 21.47
CA ASP A 58 0.70 45.14 22.29
C ASP A 58 0.02 44.75 23.62
N ARG A 59 -0.89 43.77 23.61
CA ARG A 59 -1.47 43.21 24.83
C ARG A 59 -0.43 42.50 25.70
N ILE A 60 0.44 41.70 25.08
CA ILE A 60 1.52 41.00 25.77
C ILE A 60 2.51 42.00 26.37
N HIS A 61 2.85 43.06 25.63
CA HIS A 61 3.70 44.15 26.11
C HIS A 61 3.13 44.79 27.37
N TYR A 62 1.84 45.14 27.36
CA TYR A 62 1.18 45.71 28.54
C TYR A 62 1.23 44.78 29.76
N ILE A 63 1.00 43.47 29.57
CA ILE A 63 1.07 42.47 30.64
C ILE A 63 2.50 42.34 31.17
N ILE A 64 3.50 42.25 30.29
CA ILE A 64 4.91 42.10 30.68
C ILE A 64 5.42 43.35 31.38
N LEU A 65 5.06 44.54 30.91
CA LEU A 65 5.43 45.80 31.55
C LEU A 65 4.85 45.87 32.97
N HIS A 66 3.58 45.50 33.14
CA HIS A 66 2.89 45.55 34.44
C HIS A 66 3.37 44.48 35.42
N GLN A 67 3.74 43.27 34.95
CA GLN A 67 4.13 42.17 35.84
C GLN A 67 5.64 42.06 36.06
N PHE A 68 6.47 42.43 35.09
CA PHE A 68 7.92 42.19 35.10
C PHE A 68 8.77 43.46 34.97
N ASN A 69 8.16 44.65 34.81
CA ASN A 69 8.87 45.93 34.56
C ASN A 69 9.86 45.86 33.40
N TRP A 70 9.61 44.99 32.41
CA TRP A 70 10.45 44.87 31.21
C TRP A 70 9.83 45.66 30.06
N ASP A 71 10.51 46.73 29.64
CA ASP A 71 10.11 47.50 28.47
C ASP A 71 10.66 46.84 27.18
N ILE A 72 9.83 46.01 26.55
CA ILE A 72 10.18 45.34 25.28
C ILE A 72 9.60 46.13 24.11
N GLN A 73 10.45 46.90 23.43
CA GLN A 73 10.08 47.56 22.18
C GLN A 73 10.02 46.56 21.02
N TRP A 74 8.81 46.09 20.67
CA TRP A 74 8.58 45.13 19.60
C TRP A 74 8.80 45.72 18.18
N GLY A 75 8.62 47.04 18.03
CA GLY A 75 8.88 47.80 16.80
C GLY A 75 8.22 47.21 15.54
N THR A 76 8.73 47.54 14.36
CA THR A 76 8.31 46.94 13.08
C THR A 76 9.04 45.63 12.76
N THR A 77 9.91 45.17 13.65
CA THR A 77 10.83 44.06 13.36
C THR A 77 10.16 42.68 13.27
N PHE A 78 9.01 42.49 13.92
CA PHE A 78 8.21 41.26 13.81
C PHE A 78 7.61 41.05 12.42
N ILE A 79 7.45 42.13 11.64
CA ILE A 79 6.94 42.07 10.27
C ILE A 79 7.92 41.27 9.40
N ASN A 80 9.23 41.45 9.60
CA ASN A 80 10.25 40.71 8.87
C ASN A 80 10.20 39.20 9.18
N ASP A 81 9.89 38.80 10.42
CA ASP A 81 9.68 37.39 10.77
C ASP A 81 8.48 36.79 10.05
N LEU A 82 7.39 37.54 9.97
CA LEU A 82 6.16 37.07 9.33
C LEU A 82 6.39 36.81 7.84
N PHE A 83 7.10 37.71 7.16
CA PHE A 83 7.48 37.52 5.76
C PHE A 83 8.48 36.37 5.59
N PHE A 84 9.47 36.25 6.47
CA PHE A 84 10.43 35.15 6.41
C PHE A 84 9.74 33.78 6.59
N CYS A 85 8.86 33.66 7.58
CA CYS A 85 8.11 32.44 7.85
C CYS A 85 7.15 32.10 6.72
N SER A 86 6.50 33.09 6.11
CA SER A 86 5.58 32.84 4.99
C SER A 86 6.31 32.34 3.76
N ILE A 87 7.45 32.96 3.40
CA ILE A 87 8.28 32.53 2.26
C ILE A 87 8.77 31.10 2.47
N ILE A 88 9.33 30.78 3.64
CA ILE A 88 9.81 29.42 3.95
C ILE A 88 8.67 28.40 3.91
N SER A 89 7.52 28.74 4.50
CA SER A 89 6.36 27.84 4.53
C SER A 89 5.86 27.53 3.12
N ILE A 90 5.77 28.53 2.24
CA ILE A 90 5.38 28.33 0.83
C ILE A 90 6.39 27.42 0.13
N ILE A 91 7.69 27.69 0.25
CA ILE A 91 8.72 26.91 -0.45
C ILE A 91 8.66 25.43 -0.03
N ILE A 92 8.52 25.17 1.27
CA ILE A 92 8.42 23.82 1.82
C ILE A 92 7.16 23.14 1.30
N TYR A 93 5.98 23.76 1.44
CA TYR A 93 4.72 23.14 1.03
C TYR A 93 4.61 22.96 -0.49
N CYS A 94 5.08 23.92 -1.29
CA CYS A 94 5.18 23.74 -2.74
C CYS A 94 6.04 22.51 -3.08
N THR A 95 7.21 22.38 -2.44
CA THR A 95 8.09 21.20 -2.62
C THR A 95 7.39 19.90 -2.20
N GLN A 96 6.62 19.92 -1.10
CA GLN A 96 5.86 18.75 -0.65
C GLN A 96 4.76 18.34 -1.65
N ILE A 97 4.06 19.30 -2.26
CA ILE A 97 3.02 19.03 -3.26
C ILE A 97 3.61 18.36 -4.51
N PHE A 98 4.71 18.91 -5.05
CA PHE A 98 5.39 18.31 -6.21
C PHE A 98 5.94 16.90 -5.89
N ASN A 99 6.54 16.74 -4.72
CA ASN A 99 7.00 15.42 -4.26
C ASN A 99 5.84 14.44 -4.01
N GLY A 100 4.67 14.94 -3.61
CA GLY A 100 3.44 14.16 -3.50
C GLY A 100 3.02 13.62 -4.86
N LEU A 101 2.86 14.49 -5.86
CA LEU A 101 2.48 14.12 -7.24
C LEU A 101 3.38 13.02 -7.83
N ASN A 102 4.69 13.15 -7.67
CA ASN A 102 5.65 12.13 -8.12
C ASN A 102 5.39 10.77 -7.51
N LYS A 103 5.13 10.74 -6.21
CA LYS A 103 4.93 9.48 -5.52
C LYS A 103 3.60 8.86 -5.89
N ILE A 104 2.55 9.66 -6.06
CA ILE A 104 1.28 9.17 -6.60
C ILE A 104 1.51 8.49 -7.94
N GLN A 105 2.28 9.11 -8.83
CA GLN A 105 2.64 8.49 -10.12
C GLN A 105 3.40 7.17 -9.94
N GLN A 106 4.42 7.13 -9.07
CA GLN A 106 5.21 5.91 -8.81
C GLN A 106 4.36 4.79 -8.21
N HIS A 107 3.47 5.14 -7.28
CA HIS A 107 2.55 4.22 -6.61
C HIS A 107 1.54 3.68 -7.62
N LEU A 108 0.97 4.52 -8.48
CA LEU A 108 0.02 4.11 -9.51
C LEU A 108 0.67 3.17 -10.53
N ILE A 109 1.87 3.48 -11.02
CA ILE A 109 2.62 2.62 -11.95
C ILE A 109 2.96 1.26 -11.30
N SER A 110 3.43 1.28 -10.05
CA SER A 110 3.75 0.05 -9.32
C SER A 110 2.51 -0.80 -9.09
N ALA A 111 1.39 -0.16 -8.81
CA ALA A 111 0.14 -0.83 -8.56
C ALA A 111 -0.53 -1.34 -9.85
N TYR A 112 -0.36 -0.68 -11.00
CA TYR A 112 -0.69 -1.25 -12.32
C TYR A 112 0.14 -2.49 -12.64
N ALA A 113 1.40 -2.56 -12.18
CA ALA A 113 2.22 -3.76 -12.28
C ALA A 113 1.84 -4.85 -11.26
N GLY A 114 0.85 -4.61 -10.39
CA GLY A 114 0.47 -5.53 -9.31
C GLY A 114 1.49 -5.65 -8.18
N LYS A 115 2.42 -4.70 -8.06
CA LYS A 115 3.44 -4.65 -6.99
C LYS A 115 2.98 -3.72 -5.88
N TYR A 116 2.63 -4.29 -4.72
CA TYR A 116 2.10 -3.56 -3.57
C TYR A 116 3.09 -3.59 -2.38
N ILE A 117 4.28 -3.01 -2.55
CA ILE A 117 5.34 -3.02 -1.51
C ILE A 117 5.02 -2.01 -0.39
N ASP A 118 4.57 -0.81 -0.79
CA ASP A 118 4.36 0.35 0.08
C ASP A 118 2.89 0.67 0.36
N ILE A 119 1.97 -0.11 -0.22
CA ILE A 119 0.53 0.12 -0.14
C ILE A 119 -0.11 -1.13 0.45
N PRO A 120 -0.96 -1.01 1.50
CA PRO A 120 -1.62 -2.16 2.05
C PRO A 120 -2.50 -2.83 1.00
N PRO A 121 -2.56 -4.18 1.02
CA PRO A 121 -3.27 -4.94 0.02
C PRO A 121 -4.78 -4.67 0.09
N ARG A 122 -5.45 -4.80 -1.07
CA ARG A 122 -6.89 -4.50 -1.22
C ARG A 122 -7.78 -5.24 -0.21
N HIS A 123 -7.44 -6.48 0.15
CA HIS A 123 -8.26 -7.31 1.05
C HIS A 123 -8.39 -6.75 2.47
N ASN A 124 -7.57 -5.76 2.85
CA ASN A 124 -7.68 -5.10 4.15
C ASN A 124 -8.88 -4.16 4.26
N PHE A 125 -9.52 -3.83 3.14
CA PHE A 125 -10.65 -2.89 3.07
C PHE A 125 -11.89 -3.59 2.54
N SER A 126 -13.04 -3.38 3.19
CA SER A 126 -14.34 -3.81 2.65
C SER A 126 -14.73 -2.97 1.43
N ASN A 127 -15.56 -3.50 0.53
CA ASN A 127 -15.96 -2.75 -0.69
C ASN A 127 -16.68 -1.44 -0.36
N ASN A 128 -17.52 -1.41 0.67
CA ASN A 128 -18.21 -0.20 1.11
C ASN A 128 -17.23 0.83 1.68
N GLU A 129 -16.28 0.38 2.51
CA GLU A 129 -15.22 1.22 3.09
C GLU A 129 -14.33 1.81 1.99
N LEU A 130 -14.02 1.03 0.96
CA LEU A 130 -13.18 1.42 -0.16
C LEU A 130 -13.82 2.53 -1.00
N ILE A 131 -15.12 2.42 -1.32
CA ILE A 131 -15.86 3.46 -2.05
C ILE A 131 -16.05 4.71 -1.18
N SER A 132 -16.51 4.54 0.07
CA SER A 132 -16.76 5.67 0.97
C SER A 132 -15.50 6.51 1.20
N LYS A 133 -14.36 5.87 1.52
CA LYS A 133 -13.10 6.58 1.73
C LYS A 133 -12.59 7.23 0.45
N CYS A 134 -12.71 6.57 -0.71
CA CYS A 134 -12.30 7.15 -2.00
C CYS A 134 -13.03 8.46 -2.32
N LEU A 135 -14.32 8.59 -1.99
CA LEU A 135 -15.10 9.80 -2.23
C LEU A 135 -14.55 11.02 -1.44
N HIS A 136 -13.96 10.78 -0.27
CA HIS A 136 -13.40 11.84 0.57
C HIS A 136 -11.98 12.27 0.18
N PHE A 137 -11.33 11.59 -0.77
CA PHE A 137 -9.94 11.84 -1.14
C PHE A 137 -9.63 13.29 -1.48
N SER A 138 -10.43 13.91 -2.36
CA SER A 138 -10.19 15.29 -2.79
C SER A 138 -10.32 16.29 -1.64
N GLY A 139 -11.37 16.13 -0.83
CA GLY A 139 -11.65 17.02 0.29
C GLY A 139 -10.59 16.88 1.39
N TYR A 140 -10.22 15.65 1.74
CA TYR A 140 -9.20 15.40 2.75
C TYR A 140 -7.83 15.90 2.28
N LEU A 141 -7.44 15.67 1.02
CA LEU A 141 -6.15 16.17 0.54
C LEU A 141 -6.08 17.70 0.65
N CYS A 142 -7.15 18.41 0.27
CA CYS A 142 -7.23 19.86 0.40
C CYS A 142 -7.28 20.33 1.87
N GLY A 143 -8.05 19.66 2.73
CA GLY A 143 -8.20 20.03 4.13
C GLY A 143 -6.91 19.83 4.94
N TYR A 144 -6.27 18.67 4.79
CA TYR A 144 -5.03 18.35 5.50
C TYR A 144 -3.87 19.22 5.02
N THR A 145 -3.75 19.51 3.71
CA THR A 145 -2.74 20.47 3.19
C THR A 145 -2.94 21.87 3.77
N ALA A 146 -4.18 22.38 3.77
CA ALA A 146 -4.49 23.71 4.30
C ALA A 146 -4.22 23.81 5.80
N TRP A 147 -4.71 22.86 6.61
CA TRP A 147 -4.48 22.84 8.05
C TRP A 147 -3.01 22.61 8.40
N GLY A 148 -2.35 21.69 7.71
CA GLY A 148 -0.91 21.46 7.85
C GLY A 148 -0.14 22.75 7.63
N PHE A 149 -0.46 23.51 6.58
CA PHE A 149 0.18 24.78 6.28
C PHE A 149 -0.02 25.83 7.39
N ILE A 150 -1.24 25.97 7.92
CA ILE A 150 -1.55 26.89 9.04
C ILE A 150 -0.72 26.52 10.28
N ILE A 151 -0.74 25.24 10.66
CA ILE A 151 -0.04 24.75 11.86
C ILE A 151 1.47 24.95 11.70
N PHE A 152 2.02 24.56 10.55
CA PHE A 152 3.43 24.72 10.25
C PHE A 152 3.85 26.19 10.29
N TYR A 153 3.10 27.08 9.66
CA TYR A 153 3.36 28.52 9.67
C TYR A 153 3.39 29.09 11.09
N LYS A 154 2.39 28.73 11.92
CA LYS A 154 2.31 29.22 13.31
C LYS A 154 3.44 28.70 14.18
N ILE A 155 3.81 27.42 14.05
CA ILE A 155 4.93 26.83 14.81
C ILE A 155 6.25 27.43 14.36
N LEU A 156 6.46 27.60 13.06
CA LEU A 156 7.67 28.24 12.53
C LEU A 156 7.79 29.69 13.03
N PHE A 157 6.68 30.44 13.00
CA PHE A 157 6.63 31.79 13.55
C PHE A 157 6.95 31.81 15.05
N LEU A 158 6.37 30.90 15.84
CA LEU A 158 6.66 30.79 17.27
C LEU A 158 8.15 30.49 17.53
N ILE A 159 8.75 29.58 16.76
CA ILE A 159 10.18 29.25 16.87
C ILE A 159 11.05 30.47 16.52
N CYS A 160 10.77 31.16 15.41
CA CYS A 160 11.50 32.37 15.03
C CYS A 160 11.36 33.49 16.06
N PHE A 161 10.15 33.68 16.59
CA PHE A 161 9.86 34.67 17.62
C PHE A 161 10.59 34.38 18.94
N LEU A 162 10.54 33.12 19.43
CA LEU A 162 11.26 32.71 20.63
C LEU A 162 12.78 32.83 20.43
N PHE A 163 13.30 32.42 19.28
CA PHE A 163 14.71 32.54 18.96
C PHE A 163 15.18 34.00 18.97
N ARG A 164 14.37 34.91 18.42
CA ARG A 164 14.66 36.35 18.46
C ARG A 164 14.65 36.91 19.87
N LEU A 165 13.62 36.57 20.65
CA LEU A 165 13.52 37.00 22.05
C LEU A 165 14.74 36.55 22.85
N TRP A 166 15.15 35.30 22.63
CA TRP A 166 16.30 34.71 23.30
C TRP A 166 17.61 35.42 22.97
N ILE A 167 17.84 35.79 21.70
CA ILE A 167 19.02 36.55 21.28
C ILE A 167 19.02 37.96 21.85
N ARG A 168 17.87 38.64 21.85
CA ARG A 168 17.80 40.07 22.20
C ARG A 168 17.88 40.32 23.70
N TYR A 169 17.26 39.47 24.51
CA TYR A 169 17.17 39.70 25.95
C TYR A 169 18.36 39.13 26.72
N ASP A 170 18.85 37.94 26.35
CA ASP A 170 19.83 37.25 27.19
C ASP A 170 20.87 36.42 26.42
N SER A 171 21.75 37.14 25.72
CA SER A 171 22.84 36.55 24.94
C SER A 171 23.80 35.71 25.78
N LYS A 172 23.96 36.03 27.08
CA LYS A 172 24.81 35.28 28.02
C LYS A 172 24.19 33.92 28.36
N TRP A 173 22.89 33.86 28.61
CA TRP A 173 22.19 32.59 28.83
C TRP A 173 22.22 31.68 27.61
N PHE A 174 22.11 32.25 26.40
CA PHE A 174 22.30 31.48 25.17
C PHE A 174 23.72 30.89 25.08
N GLN A 175 24.75 31.67 25.39
CA GLN A 175 26.13 31.19 25.42
C GLN A 175 26.33 30.07 26.46
N HIS A 176 25.74 30.18 27.66
CA HIS A 176 25.82 29.14 28.69
C HIS A 176 25.10 27.85 28.29
N ILE A 177 23.89 27.95 27.74
CA ILE A 177 23.13 26.78 27.27
C ILE A 177 23.87 26.12 26.09
N LEU A 178 24.39 26.91 25.16
CA LEU A 178 25.17 26.39 24.04
C LEU A 178 26.46 25.72 24.54
N ALA A 179 27.16 26.34 25.49
CA ALA A 179 28.36 25.77 26.12
C ALA A 179 28.09 24.47 26.89
N LEU A 180 26.86 24.25 27.39
CA LEU A 180 26.45 23.01 28.04
C LEU A 180 25.98 21.94 27.05
N CYS A 181 25.17 22.32 26.05
CA CYS A 181 24.62 21.37 25.07
C CYS A 181 25.66 20.87 24.06
N LEU A 182 26.57 21.75 23.62
CA LEU A 182 27.58 21.43 22.62
C LEU A 182 28.52 20.28 23.03
N PRO A 183 29.11 20.24 24.24
CA PRO A 183 29.95 19.11 24.65
C PRO A 183 29.16 17.80 24.76
N ILE A 184 27.89 17.84 25.18
CA ILE A 184 27.04 16.63 25.26
C ILE A 184 26.81 16.05 23.85
N ILE A 185 26.47 16.91 22.88
CA ILE A 185 26.28 16.51 21.48
C ILE A 185 27.60 16.00 20.88
N LEU A 186 28.72 16.66 21.19
CA LEU A 186 30.05 16.27 20.73
C LEU A 186 30.44 14.88 21.27
N ILE A 187 30.25 14.63 22.57
CA ILE A 187 30.52 13.32 23.20
C ILE A 187 29.64 12.23 22.57
N TYR A 188 28.35 12.52 22.34
CA TYR A 188 27.44 11.59 21.66
C TYR A 188 27.95 11.23 20.26
N LEU A 189 28.33 12.23 19.46
CA LEU A 189 28.82 12.03 18.09
C LEU A 189 30.16 11.31 18.06
N LEU A 190 31.10 11.70 18.93
CA LEU A 190 32.41 11.05 19.07
C LEU A 190 32.25 9.57 19.44
N LYS A 191 31.38 9.26 20.43
CA LYS A 191 31.09 7.88 20.81
C LYS A 191 30.48 7.09 19.66
N HIS A 192 29.55 7.67 18.91
CA HIS A 192 28.95 7.00 17.74
C HIS A 192 29.99 6.68 16.66
N ILE A 193 30.91 7.61 16.37
CA ILE A 193 32.01 7.39 15.41
C ILE A 193 32.96 6.31 15.94
N LEU A 194 33.40 6.43 17.20
CA LEU A 194 34.28 5.45 17.83
C LEU A 194 33.70 4.04 17.78
N MET A 195 32.40 3.90 18.06
CA MET A 195 31.72 2.61 18.01
C MET A 195 31.66 2.03 16.60
N SER A 196 31.40 2.87 15.59
CA SER A 196 31.44 2.47 14.18
C SER A 196 32.83 1.96 13.79
N LEU A 197 33.89 2.69 14.15
CA LEU A 197 35.27 2.32 13.84
C LEU A 197 35.69 1.02 14.55
N LEU A 198 35.41 0.88 15.85
CA LEU A 198 35.72 -0.36 16.59
C LEU A 198 34.97 -1.56 16.01
N SER A 199 33.71 -1.37 15.60
CA SER A 199 32.93 -2.45 15.00
C SER A 199 33.55 -2.96 13.70
N GLU A 200 34.04 -2.06 12.84
CA GLU A 200 34.61 -2.40 11.54
C GLU A 200 36.04 -2.95 11.63
N PHE A 201 36.89 -2.35 12.48
CA PHE A 201 38.32 -2.68 12.54
C PHE A 201 38.68 -3.76 13.56
N VAL A 202 37.96 -3.85 14.68
CA VAL A 202 38.34 -4.73 15.80
C VAL A 202 37.42 -5.94 15.91
N PHE A 203 36.10 -5.73 15.78
CA PHE A 203 35.12 -6.77 16.06
C PHE A 203 34.73 -7.60 14.83
N LEU A 204 34.49 -6.97 13.67
CA LEU A 204 34.12 -7.70 12.45
C LEU A 204 35.33 -8.34 11.76
N GLN A 205 35.07 -9.51 11.17
CA GLN A 205 35.99 -10.18 10.27
C GLN A 205 35.94 -9.52 8.88
N ASN A 206 37.07 -9.53 8.15
CA ASN A 206 37.16 -9.03 6.78
C ASN A 206 36.68 -7.57 6.57
N PHE A 207 36.83 -6.69 7.58
CA PHE A 207 36.47 -5.27 7.50
C PHE A 207 35.04 -5.02 7.00
N GLY A 208 34.05 -5.67 7.60
CA GLY A 208 32.64 -5.37 7.29
C GLY A 208 31.98 -6.26 6.23
N ARG A 209 32.74 -7.11 5.52
CA ARG A 209 32.18 -7.93 4.42
C ARG A 209 31.32 -9.09 4.87
N THR A 210 31.60 -9.65 6.05
CA THR A 210 30.82 -10.74 6.65
C THR A 210 30.44 -10.35 8.07
N PRO A 211 29.18 -10.57 8.52
CA PRO A 211 28.74 -10.27 9.88
C PRO A 211 29.25 -11.32 10.89
N SER A 212 30.50 -11.77 10.75
CA SER A 212 31.16 -12.70 11.66
C SER A 212 32.10 -11.95 12.59
N LEU A 213 32.09 -12.32 13.88
CA LEU A 213 32.94 -11.72 14.90
C LEU A 213 34.31 -12.41 14.92
N ASN A 214 35.39 -11.63 14.90
CA ASN A 214 36.75 -12.18 15.00
C ASN A 214 37.11 -12.46 16.47
N ASN A 215 37.04 -11.44 17.35
CA ASN A 215 37.40 -11.58 18.76
C ASN A 215 36.18 -11.46 19.70
N ARG A 216 35.44 -12.56 19.81
CA ARG A 216 34.18 -12.62 20.57
C ARG A 216 34.35 -12.30 22.06
N ARG A 217 35.49 -12.64 22.69
CA ARG A 217 35.74 -12.38 24.11
C ARG A 217 35.95 -10.89 24.40
N ILE A 218 36.77 -10.22 23.59
CA ILE A 218 36.99 -8.77 23.74
C ILE A 218 35.71 -7.99 23.48
N PHE A 219 34.90 -8.43 22.51
CA PHE A 219 33.59 -7.84 22.26
C PHE A 219 32.69 -7.84 23.51
N PHE A 220 32.61 -8.97 24.23
CA PHE A 220 31.78 -9.04 25.45
C PHE A 220 32.32 -8.17 26.59
N ILE A 221 33.65 -8.14 26.80
CA ILE A 221 34.28 -7.29 27.82
C ILE A 221 34.03 -5.81 27.50
N PHE A 222 34.23 -5.42 26.24
CA PHE A 222 33.99 -4.05 25.78
C PHE A 222 32.52 -3.65 25.92
N ASN A 223 31.59 -4.54 25.56
CA ASN A 223 30.15 -4.29 25.69
C ASN A 223 29.75 -4.10 27.17
N TYR A 224 30.34 -4.86 28.08
CA TYR A 224 30.10 -4.71 29.53
C TYR A 224 30.51 -3.32 30.04
N PHE A 225 31.68 -2.81 29.63
CA PHE A 225 32.10 -1.46 29.99
C PHE A 225 31.28 -0.37 29.29
N ASN A 226 30.91 -0.57 28.02
CA ASN A 226 30.14 0.41 27.27
C ASN A 226 28.67 0.52 27.72
N PHE A 227 28.14 -0.53 28.37
CA PHE A 227 26.77 -0.58 28.88
C PHE A 227 26.40 0.66 29.73
N PHE A 228 27.25 1.07 30.66
CA PHE A 228 27.00 2.24 31.50
C PHE A 228 26.86 3.53 30.69
N PHE A 229 27.72 3.73 29.68
CA PHE A 229 27.62 4.88 28.78
C PHE A 229 26.41 4.78 27.83
N ASP A 230 26.02 3.57 27.44
CA ASP A 230 24.85 3.34 26.59
C ASP A 230 23.54 3.69 27.32
N CYS A 231 23.46 3.47 28.64
CA CYS A 231 22.28 3.90 29.42
C CYS A 231 22.04 5.41 29.32
N PHE A 232 23.08 6.24 29.48
CA PHE A 232 22.97 7.70 29.35
C PHE A 232 22.67 8.12 27.91
N LEU A 233 23.34 7.52 26.92
CA LEU A 233 23.03 7.81 25.52
C LEU A 233 21.63 7.35 25.11
N GLY A 234 21.10 6.31 25.74
CA GLY A 234 19.73 5.82 25.52
C GLY A 234 18.69 6.87 25.86
N ILE A 235 18.87 7.61 26.96
CA ILE A 235 18.00 8.74 27.34
C ILE A 235 18.05 9.84 26.27
N LEU A 236 19.25 10.23 25.84
CA LEU A 236 19.42 11.24 24.79
C LEU A 236 18.82 10.79 23.46
N SER A 237 19.01 9.52 23.10
CA SER A 237 18.43 8.90 21.91
C SER A 237 16.90 8.90 21.94
N CYS A 238 16.30 8.69 23.12
CA CYS A 238 14.85 8.79 23.31
C CYS A 238 14.33 10.21 23.05
N VAL A 239 15.02 11.24 23.55
CA VAL A 239 14.66 12.65 23.28
C VAL A 239 14.78 12.96 21.78
N ILE A 240 15.88 12.54 21.15
CA ILE A 240 16.10 12.71 19.71
C ILE A 240 15.02 11.97 18.91
N ARG A 241 14.58 10.79 19.33
CA ARG A 241 13.50 10.02 18.69
C ARG A 241 12.20 10.81 18.69
N VAL A 242 11.79 11.37 19.84
CA VAL A 242 10.58 12.19 19.95
C VAL A 242 10.69 13.44 19.08
N LEU A 243 11.83 14.14 19.13
CA LEU A 243 12.05 15.34 18.34
C LEU A 243 11.97 15.05 16.83
N LYS A 244 12.61 13.98 16.35
CA LYS A 244 12.54 13.55 14.96
C LYS A 244 11.12 13.19 14.54
N SER A 245 10.35 12.51 15.41
CA SER A 245 8.95 12.18 15.10
C SER A 245 8.08 13.43 15.00
N VAL A 246 8.21 14.39 15.92
CA VAL A 246 7.44 15.63 15.85
C VAL A 246 7.80 16.43 14.60
N LEU A 247 9.09 16.56 14.28
CA LEU A 247 9.53 17.25 13.07
C LEU A 247 9.01 16.59 11.79
N ALA A 248 9.08 15.25 11.71
CA ALA A 248 8.53 14.50 10.59
C ALA A 248 7.02 14.70 10.48
N SER A 249 6.29 14.60 11.60
CA SER A 249 4.84 14.83 11.64
C SER A 249 4.46 16.22 11.14
N LEU A 250 5.19 17.27 11.56
CA LEU A 250 4.94 18.64 11.12
C LEU A 250 5.21 18.86 9.63
N LEU A 251 6.28 18.27 9.09
CA LEU A 251 6.65 18.40 7.68
C LEU A 251 5.73 17.60 6.75
N PHE A 252 5.26 16.44 7.20
CA PHE A 252 4.41 15.56 6.41
C PHE A 252 2.91 15.72 6.70
N MET A 253 2.51 16.59 7.64
CA MET A 253 1.10 16.83 8.03
C MET A 253 0.16 17.06 6.83
N GLY A 254 0.61 17.83 5.85
CA GLY A 254 -0.16 18.14 4.66
C GLY A 254 -0.19 17.03 3.60
N ARG A 255 0.43 15.88 3.82
CA ARG A 255 0.59 14.82 2.83
C ARG A 255 -0.17 13.57 3.26
N LEU A 256 -0.96 13.00 2.34
CA LEU A 256 -1.73 11.78 2.60
C LEU A 256 -0.99 10.49 2.20
N ASP A 257 0.18 10.57 1.57
CA ASP A 257 0.95 9.39 1.14
C ASP A 257 1.72 8.71 2.28
N TYR A 258 1.82 9.36 3.44
CA TYR A 258 2.44 8.83 4.63
C TYR A 258 1.42 8.69 5.75
N SER A 259 1.51 7.60 6.50
CA SER A 259 0.83 7.53 7.78
C SER A 259 1.71 8.07 8.90
N PHE A 260 1.14 8.87 9.80
CA PHE A 260 1.81 9.23 11.07
C PHE A 260 1.90 8.05 12.02
N MET A 261 1.05 7.05 11.77
CA MET A 261 0.93 5.88 12.59
C MET A 261 1.86 4.78 12.07
N GLY A 262 2.38 3.94 12.96
CA GLY A 262 3.22 2.80 12.57
C GLY A 262 2.48 1.80 11.69
N ARG A 263 3.21 0.91 11.00
CA ARG A 263 2.69 0.02 9.95
C ARG A 263 1.46 -0.82 10.34
N ASN A 264 1.39 -1.26 11.59
CA ASN A 264 0.27 -2.07 12.09
C ASN A 264 -1.02 -1.26 12.34
N LEU A 265 -0.90 0.06 12.44
CA LEU A 265 -1.98 0.98 12.81
C LEU A 265 -2.28 2.00 11.70
N GLU A 266 -1.72 1.80 10.50
CA GLU A 266 -1.99 2.61 9.30
C GLU A 266 -3.49 2.73 8.98
N ARG A 267 -4.30 1.74 9.37
CA ARG A 267 -5.76 1.75 9.15
C ARG A 267 -6.49 2.80 9.98
N LEU A 268 -5.95 3.16 11.14
CA LEU A 268 -6.54 4.18 12.02
C LEU A 268 -6.36 5.59 11.45
N ASP A 269 -5.36 5.77 10.60
CA ASP A 269 -5.11 7.03 9.91
C ASP A 269 -6.07 7.18 8.74
N GLN A 270 -7.11 8.00 8.93
CA GLN A 270 -8.13 8.25 7.90
C GLN A 270 -7.54 8.92 6.65
N GLY A 271 -6.52 9.76 6.80
CA GLY A 271 -5.87 10.44 5.69
C GLY A 271 -5.16 9.44 4.79
N TYR A 272 -4.31 8.61 5.39
CA TYR A 272 -3.59 7.55 4.67
C TYR A 272 -4.52 6.48 4.10
N ALA A 273 -5.49 6.00 4.88
CA ALA A 273 -6.45 5.01 4.40
C ALA A 273 -7.24 5.50 3.19
N THR A 274 -7.63 6.78 3.18
CA THR A 274 -8.31 7.42 2.05
C THR A 274 -7.43 7.43 0.79
N TYR A 275 -6.15 7.81 0.94
CA TYR A 275 -5.19 7.76 -0.16
C TYR A 275 -5.02 6.34 -0.74
N VAL A 276 -4.89 5.32 0.12
CA VAL A 276 -4.77 3.94 -0.33
C VAL A 276 -6.02 3.48 -1.09
N THR A 277 -7.21 3.77 -0.56
CA THR A 277 -8.47 3.40 -1.23
C THR A 277 -8.64 4.10 -2.57
N PHE A 278 -8.19 5.36 -2.68
CA PHE A 278 -8.18 6.10 -3.93
C PHE A 278 -7.30 5.41 -5.00
N ILE A 279 -6.07 5.01 -4.65
CA ILE A 279 -5.18 4.28 -5.56
C ILE A 279 -5.82 2.97 -6.03
N HIS A 280 -6.42 2.20 -5.12
CA HIS A 280 -7.10 0.95 -5.49
C HIS A 280 -8.30 1.19 -6.42
N MET A 281 -9.09 2.23 -6.18
CA MET A 281 -10.22 2.59 -7.05
C MET A 281 -9.78 3.02 -8.44
N GLU A 282 -8.74 3.85 -8.55
CA GLU A 282 -8.16 4.25 -9.83
C GLU A 282 -7.66 3.03 -10.64
N ILE A 283 -7.09 2.02 -9.98
CA ILE A 283 -6.65 0.80 -10.68
C ILE A 283 -7.84 -0.04 -11.15
N ILE A 284 -8.88 -0.17 -10.33
CA ILE A 284 -10.05 -1.01 -10.66
C ILE A 284 -10.81 -0.41 -11.85
N HIS A 285 -10.97 0.91 -11.89
CA HIS A 285 -11.80 1.58 -12.91
C HIS A 285 -10.99 2.16 -14.08
N GLY A 286 -9.71 2.45 -13.87
CA GLY A 286 -8.85 3.18 -14.81
C GLY A 286 -7.65 2.39 -15.33
N HIS A 287 -7.66 1.05 -15.27
CA HIS A 287 -6.53 0.26 -15.72
C HIS A 287 -6.23 0.47 -17.22
N PRO A 288 -5.07 1.03 -17.63
CA PRO A 288 -4.83 1.43 -19.02
C PRO A 288 -4.81 0.24 -19.98
N ILE A 289 -4.32 -0.92 -19.54
CA ILE A 289 -4.34 -2.15 -20.36
C ILE A 289 -5.78 -2.62 -20.63
N LEU A 290 -6.70 -2.46 -19.68
CA LEU A 290 -8.08 -2.88 -19.86
C LEU A 290 -8.81 -1.93 -20.82
N VAL A 291 -8.62 -0.63 -20.65
CA VAL A 291 -9.20 0.40 -21.53
C VAL A 291 -8.73 0.19 -22.98
N THR A 292 -7.41 0.07 -23.18
CA THR A 292 -6.83 -0.16 -24.52
C THR A 292 -7.29 -1.49 -25.14
N PHE A 293 -7.45 -2.55 -24.33
CA PHE A 293 -8.01 -3.82 -24.80
C PHE A 293 -9.45 -3.67 -25.29
N CYS A 294 -10.30 -2.97 -24.52
CA CYS A 294 -11.68 -2.68 -24.92
C CYS A 294 -11.73 -1.82 -26.19
N ASP A 295 -10.84 -0.83 -26.34
CA ASP A 295 -10.76 0.01 -27.53
C ASP A 295 -10.36 -0.79 -28.77
N ILE A 296 -9.40 -1.71 -28.65
CA ILE A 296 -9.00 -2.61 -29.74
C ILE A 296 -10.19 -3.47 -30.18
N ILE A 297 -10.94 -4.05 -29.23
CA ILE A 297 -12.13 -4.85 -29.54
C ILE A 297 -13.20 -3.99 -30.21
N TRP A 298 -13.46 -2.80 -29.68
CA TRP A 298 -14.46 -1.89 -30.21
C TRP A 298 -14.14 -1.47 -31.65
N HIS A 299 -12.89 -1.11 -31.93
CA HIS A 299 -12.44 -0.78 -33.28
C HIS A 299 -12.52 -1.97 -34.25
N ASP A 300 -12.29 -3.20 -33.79
CA ASP A 300 -12.44 -4.39 -34.63
C ASP A 300 -13.92 -4.67 -34.95
N ILE A 301 -14.82 -4.51 -33.97
CA ILE A 301 -16.27 -4.62 -34.17
C ILE A 301 -16.76 -3.56 -35.16
N GLU A 302 -16.35 -2.30 -34.98
CA GLU A 302 -16.77 -1.20 -35.85
C GLU A 302 -16.26 -1.36 -37.28
N ARG A 303 -15.00 -1.80 -37.44
CA ARG A 303 -14.44 -2.15 -38.75
C ARG A 303 -15.28 -3.23 -39.45
N LYS A 304 -15.65 -4.30 -38.73
CA LYS A 304 -16.50 -5.37 -39.27
C LYS A 304 -17.90 -4.86 -39.62
N ARG A 305 -18.46 -3.94 -38.83
CA ARG A 305 -19.75 -3.29 -39.11
C ARG A 305 -19.72 -2.47 -40.39
N HIS A 306 -18.69 -1.64 -40.57
CA HIS A 306 -18.49 -0.87 -41.80
C HIS A 306 -18.32 -1.76 -43.04
N ILE A 307 -17.50 -2.82 -42.94
CA ILE A 307 -17.32 -3.79 -44.02
C ILE A 307 -18.66 -4.48 -44.34
N SER A 308 -19.42 -4.90 -43.33
CA SER A 308 -20.72 -5.54 -43.53
C SER A 308 -21.77 -4.61 -44.17
N GLN A 309 -21.72 -3.30 -43.90
CA GLN A 309 -22.62 -2.31 -44.48
C GLN A 309 -22.26 -2.01 -45.95
N HIS A 310 -20.96 -1.87 -46.26
CA HIS A 310 -20.49 -1.58 -47.62
C HIS A 310 -20.54 -2.81 -48.53
N SER A 311 -20.42 -4.02 -47.97
CA SER A 311 -20.34 -5.27 -48.72
C SER A 311 -21.69 -5.90 -49.09
N LYS A 312 -22.83 -5.25 -48.84
CA LYS A 312 -24.14 -5.70 -49.37
C LYS A 312 -24.18 -5.77 -50.90
N SER A 313 -23.25 -5.09 -51.59
CA SER A 313 -23.11 -5.10 -53.05
C SER A 313 -22.20 -6.23 -53.59
N ASN A 314 -21.26 -6.77 -52.81
CA ASN A 314 -20.28 -7.79 -53.26
C ASN A 314 -20.03 -8.89 -52.23
N LYS A 315 -20.79 -9.99 -52.34
CA LYS A 315 -20.76 -11.14 -51.41
C LYS A 315 -19.40 -11.88 -51.36
N LEU A 316 -18.67 -11.95 -52.49
CA LEU A 316 -17.37 -12.64 -52.59
C LEU A 316 -16.25 -11.96 -51.78
N ILE A 317 -16.30 -10.63 -51.64
CA ILE A 317 -15.31 -9.86 -50.87
C ILE A 317 -15.55 -10.05 -49.37
N TYR A 318 -16.81 -10.13 -48.96
CA TYR A 318 -17.18 -10.44 -47.58
C TYR A 318 -16.65 -11.82 -47.15
N ASP A 319 -16.88 -12.85 -47.98
CA ASP A 319 -16.50 -14.23 -47.64
C ASP A 319 -14.97 -14.45 -47.60
N SER A 320 -14.19 -13.70 -48.39
CA SER A 320 -12.72 -13.80 -48.35
C SER A 320 -12.12 -13.12 -47.12
N ILE A 321 -12.65 -11.95 -46.73
CA ILE A 321 -12.25 -11.21 -45.52
C ILE A 321 -12.70 -11.95 -44.26
N MET A 322 -13.87 -12.59 -44.31
CA MET A 322 -14.45 -13.32 -43.19
C MET A 322 -14.13 -14.81 -43.21
N ASN A 323 -13.08 -15.23 -43.93
CA ASN A 323 -12.67 -16.63 -44.02
C ASN A 323 -12.13 -17.12 -42.67
N THR A 324 -13.06 -17.56 -41.82
CA THR A 324 -12.87 -17.89 -40.41
C THR A 324 -11.82 -18.99 -40.20
N LYS A 325 -11.69 -19.93 -41.14
CA LYS A 325 -10.76 -21.08 -41.02
C LYS A 325 -9.30 -20.62 -41.01
N VAL A 326 -8.92 -19.69 -41.89
CA VAL A 326 -7.54 -19.16 -41.96
C VAL A 326 -7.22 -18.35 -40.70
N HIS A 327 -8.16 -17.53 -40.23
CA HIS A 327 -8.02 -16.79 -38.98
C HIS A 327 -7.89 -17.70 -37.76
N LEU A 328 -8.69 -18.77 -37.67
CA LEU A 328 -8.61 -19.77 -36.61
C LEU A 328 -7.27 -20.50 -36.61
N ALA A 329 -6.77 -20.90 -37.79
CA ALA A 329 -5.45 -21.53 -37.89
C ALA A 329 -4.33 -20.58 -37.42
N ARG A 330 -4.35 -19.32 -37.84
CA ARG A 330 -3.38 -18.30 -37.37
C ARG A 330 -3.47 -18.09 -35.86
N PHE A 331 -4.67 -18.00 -35.30
CA PHE A 331 -4.87 -17.84 -33.85
C PHE A 331 -4.30 -19.05 -33.08
N LYS A 332 -4.54 -20.27 -33.54
CA LYS A 332 -3.97 -21.50 -32.93
C LYS A 332 -2.45 -21.49 -32.94
N TRP A 333 -1.82 -21.06 -34.03
CA TRP A 333 -0.36 -20.92 -34.11
C TRP A 333 0.20 -19.84 -33.18
N HIS A 334 -0.43 -18.67 -33.10
CA HIS A 334 -0.02 -17.61 -32.16
C HIS A 334 -0.15 -18.09 -30.71
N LEU A 335 -1.24 -18.76 -30.38
CA LEU A 335 -1.43 -19.35 -29.06
C LEU A 335 -0.34 -20.37 -28.73
N PHE A 336 -0.06 -21.30 -29.65
CA PHE A 336 0.99 -22.30 -29.48
C PHE A 336 2.36 -21.65 -29.24
N TYR A 337 2.69 -20.63 -30.03
CA TYR A 337 3.91 -19.85 -29.89
C TYR A 337 4.01 -19.16 -28.52
N THR A 338 2.95 -18.50 -28.06
CA THR A 338 2.90 -17.86 -26.74
C THR A 338 3.08 -18.87 -25.61
N LEU A 339 2.45 -20.05 -25.71
CA LEU A 339 2.54 -21.10 -24.70
C LEU A 339 3.93 -21.74 -24.65
N ILE A 340 4.60 -21.94 -25.79
CA ILE A 340 5.99 -22.44 -25.80
C ILE A 340 6.91 -21.47 -25.07
N ARG A 341 6.78 -20.17 -25.34
CA ARG A 341 7.65 -19.15 -24.74
C ARG A 341 7.35 -18.86 -23.26
N ASN A 342 6.19 -19.25 -22.77
CA ASN A 342 5.74 -18.99 -21.40
C ASN A 342 5.23 -20.28 -20.75
N GLU A 343 6.13 -21.07 -20.18
CA GLU A 343 5.78 -22.39 -19.62
C GLU A 343 4.76 -22.31 -18.49
N TYR A 344 4.86 -21.31 -17.62
CA TYR A 344 3.93 -21.10 -16.50
C TYR A 344 2.48 -20.89 -16.97
N LEU A 345 2.28 -20.25 -18.13
CA LEU A 345 0.94 -20.04 -18.70
C LEU A 345 0.29 -21.37 -19.14
N LYS A 346 1.08 -22.42 -19.43
CA LYS A 346 0.54 -23.75 -19.77
C LYS A 346 -0.24 -24.33 -18.59
N PHE A 347 0.36 -24.26 -17.39
CA PHE A 347 -0.27 -24.75 -16.16
C PHE A 347 -1.52 -23.94 -15.80
N LEU A 348 -1.41 -22.61 -15.79
CA LEU A 348 -2.54 -21.72 -15.50
C LEU A 348 -3.71 -21.92 -16.47
N ARG A 349 -3.42 -22.06 -17.78
CA ARG A 349 -4.44 -22.30 -18.79
C ARG A 349 -5.14 -23.64 -18.57
N LYS A 350 -4.39 -24.72 -18.28
CA LYS A 350 -4.98 -26.04 -17.99
C LYS A 350 -5.93 -25.95 -16.80
N HIS A 351 -5.51 -25.29 -15.72
CA HIS A 351 -6.33 -25.07 -14.54
C HIS A 351 -7.59 -24.23 -14.83
N ALA A 352 -7.45 -23.11 -15.56
CA ALA A 352 -8.58 -22.26 -15.95
C ALA A 352 -9.60 -23.00 -16.84
N LEU A 353 -9.11 -23.86 -17.75
CA LEU A 353 -9.98 -24.71 -18.57
C LEU A 353 -10.71 -25.75 -17.72
N LEU A 354 -10.05 -26.36 -16.73
CA LEU A 354 -10.67 -27.30 -15.78
C LEU A 354 -11.76 -26.63 -14.94
N ILE A 355 -11.51 -25.42 -14.43
CA ILE A 355 -12.53 -24.62 -13.75
C ILE A 355 -13.70 -24.34 -14.69
N ALA A 356 -13.43 -23.90 -15.92
CA ALA A 356 -14.48 -23.59 -16.89
C ALA A 356 -15.27 -24.83 -17.34
N THR A 357 -14.68 -26.03 -17.34
CA THR A 357 -15.42 -27.27 -17.61
C THR A 357 -16.27 -27.69 -16.42
N ASN A 358 -15.78 -27.49 -15.20
CA ASN A 358 -16.54 -27.79 -13.98
C ASN A 358 -17.68 -26.79 -13.77
N SER A 359 -17.49 -25.51 -14.14
CA SER A 359 -18.54 -24.49 -14.08
C SER A 359 -19.60 -24.64 -15.17
N LYS A 360 -19.34 -25.38 -16.25
CA LYS A 360 -20.31 -25.62 -17.33
C LYS A 360 -21.49 -26.52 -16.94
N GLY A 361 -21.54 -27.02 -15.70
CA GLY A 361 -22.79 -27.50 -15.09
C GLY A 361 -23.76 -26.35 -14.73
N ILE A 362 -23.29 -25.11 -14.66
CA ILE A 362 -24.07 -23.91 -14.29
C ILE A 362 -23.66 -22.76 -15.23
N ILE A 363 -24.42 -22.58 -16.31
CA ILE A 363 -24.50 -21.41 -17.21
C ILE A 363 -23.63 -21.44 -18.49
N SER A 364 -24.33 -21.16 -19.59
CA SER A 364 -23.94 -21.11 -21.00
C SER A 364 -22.82 -20.12 -21.35
N SER A 365 -22.12 -20.44 -22.44
CA SER A 365 -20.78 -20.06 -22.90
C SER A 365 -20.47 -18.58 -23.21
N THR A 366 -21.30 -17.62 -22.82
CA THR A 366 -21.04 -16.19 -23.10
C THR A 366 -20.90 -15.34 -21.84
N THR A 367 -21.28 -15.87 -20.68
CA THR A 367 -21.16 -15.19 -19.37
C THR A 367 -19.95 -15.65 -18.56
N ALA A 368 -19.22 -16.69 -18.97
CA ALA A 368 -18.09 -17.24 -18.21
C ALA A 368 -16.97 -16.21 -17.94
N ALA A 369 -16.74 -15.24 -18.84
CA ALA A 369 -15.77 -14.18 -18.61
C ALA A 369 -16.24 -13.13 -17.58
N ALA A 370 -17.55 -12.90 -17.47
CA ALA A 370 -18.15 -12.02 -16.47
C ALA A 370 -18.32 -12.72 -15.11
N VAL A 371 -18.62 -14.02 -15.11
CA VAL A 371 -18.80 -14.84 -13.91
C VAL A 371 -17.49 -15.05 -13.15
N VAL A 372 -16.34 -15.10 -13.82
CA VAL A 372 -15.03 -15.17 -13.13
C VAL A 372 -14.68 -13.85 -12.40
N LEU A 373 -15.28 -12.72 -12.79
CA LEU A 373 -15.13 -11.44 -12.06
C LEU A 373 -16.18 -11.24 -10.96
N THR A 374 -17.37 -11.87 -11.06
CA THR A 374 -18.45 -11.76 -10.06
C THR A 374 -18.50 -12.91 -9.05
N THR A 375 -17.83 -14.04 -9.28
CA THR A 375 -17.79 -15.18 -8.33
C THR A 375 -17.03 -14.87 -7.05
N ASN A 376 -16.19 -13.84 -7.04
CA ASN A 376 -15.58 -13.35 -5.80
C ASN A 376 -16.57 -12.61 -4.87
N SER A 377 -17.77 -12.21 -5.34
CA SER A 377 -18.77 -11.55 -4.48
C SER A 377 -19.94 -12.45 -4.05
N LEU A 378 -20.16 -13.57 -4.74
CA LEU A 378 -21.23 -14.52 -4.40
C LEU A 378 -20.78 -15.63 -3.45
N ASN A 379 -19.50 -16.01 -3.46
CA ASN A 379 -18.96 -17.04 -2.55
C ASN A 379 -18.81 -16.59 -1.09
N GLU A 380 -18.97 -15.29 -0.77
CA GLU A 380 -18.94 -14.82 0.63
C GLU A 380 -20.29 -15.00 1.35
N LYS A 381 -21.41 -15.18 0.63
CA LYS A 381 -22.74 -15.32 1.26
C LYS A 381 -23.15 -16.77 1.56
N SER A 382 -22.49 -17.75 0.96
CA SER A 382 -22.76 -19.18 1.18
C SER A 382 -21.83 -19.84 2.21
N PHE A 383 -20.90 -19.10 2.81
CA PHE A 383 -19.87 -19.65 3.71
C PHE A 383 -20.10 -19.41 5.21
N ASN A 384 -21.30 -18.99 5.62
CA ASN A 384 -21.60 -18.71 7.03
C ASN A 384 -22.31 -19.83 7.79
N ASN A 385 -22.64 -20.96 7.16
CA ASN A 385 -23.20 -22.11 7.86
C ASN A 385 -22.54 -23.39 7.34
N GLU A 386 -21.40 -23.76 7.93
CA GLU A 386 -21.06 -25.12 8.36
C GLU A 386 -19.58 -25.19 8.79
N GLN A 387 -19.42 -25.27 10.11
CA GLN A 387 -18.39 -25.95 10.89
C GLN A 387 -16.92 -25.91 10.43
N HIS A 388 -16.17 -25.12 11.21
CA HIS A 388 -14.82 -25.38 11.70
C HIS A 388 -14.39 -26.86 11.65
N SER A 389 -13.48 -27.20 10.74
CA SER A 389 -12.19 -27.84 11.03
C SER A 389 -11.48 -28.22 9.73
N SER A 390 -10.16 -28.00 9.70
CA SER A 390 -9.21 -28.40 8.66
C SER A 390 -9.46 -27.85 7.24
N ILE A 391 -8.80 -26.73 6.90
CA ILE A 391 -7.97 -26.53 5.69
C ILE A 391 -7.21 -25.23 5.94
N LEU A 392 -6.00 -25.38 6.47
CA LEU A 392 -5.01 -24.34 6.65
C LEU A 392 -3.79 -24.80 5.85
N LEU A 393 -3.19 -23.88 5.08
CA LEU A 393 -2.04 -24.02 4.17
C LEU A 393 -2.40 -24.20 2.69
N TYR A 394 -2.46 -23.07 1.97
CA TYR A 394 -1.69 -22.94 0.74
C TYR A 394 -1.09 -21.54 0.69
N ASP A 395 0.19 -21.48 1.08
CA ASP A 395 1.08 -20.35 0.83
C ASP A 395 1.07 -19.98 -0.65
N ARG A 396 0.92 -18.68 -0.95
CA ARG A 396 1.22 -18.15 -2.28
C ARG A 396 2.74 -18.28 -2.48
N PRO A 397 3.24 -19.00 -3.50
CA PRO A 397 4.67 -18.98 -3.76
C PRO A 397 5.06 -17.60 -4.30
N ILE A 398 6.08 -17.05 -3.65
CA ILE A 398 6.82 -15.83 -3.96
C ILE A 398 7.11 -15.74 -5.46
N MET A 399 6.87 -14.55 -6.05
CA MET A 399 7.19 -14.23 -7.44
C MET A 399 8.66 -14.56 -7.74
N ARG A 400 8.92 -15.54 -8.62
CA ARG A 400 10.24 -15.67 -9.24
C ARG A 400 10.47 -14.48 -10.16
N GLN A 401 11.61 -13.81 -10.02
CA GLN A 401 12.06 -12.81 -10.97
C GLN A 401 12.20 -13.43 -12.37
N PRO A 402 11.92 -12.69 -13.45
CA PRO A 402 12.03 -13.19 -14.81
C PRO A 402 13.49 -13.56 -15.15
N PRO A 403 13.73 -14.49 -16.10
CA PRO A 403 15.07 -14.87 -16.52
C PRO A 403 15.81 -13.67 -17.14
N ILE A 404 17.09 -13.55 -16.78
CA ILE A 404 18.03 -12.52 -17.24
C ILE A 404 18.19 -12.66 -18.78
N PRO A 405 18.07 -11.58 -19.57
CA PRO A 405 18.33 -11.62 -21.01
C PRO A 405 19.82 -11.94 -21.30
N PRO A 406 20.14 -12.56 -22.45
CA PRO A 406 21.52 -12.93 -22.78
C PRO A 406 22.43 -11.69 -22.82
N LYS A 407 23.61 -11.82 -22.19
CA LYS A 407 24.66 -10.81 -22.07
C LYS A 407 25.05 -10.22 -23.43
N ARG A 408 24.76 -8.93 -23.66
CA ARG A 408 25.61 -8.08 -24.50
C ARG A 408 26.68 -7.44 -23.60
N SER A 409 27.90 -7.43 -24.11
CA SER A 409 29.15 -7.13 -23.43
C SER A 409 29.19 -5.79 -22.71
N GLY A 410 29.77 -5.82 -21.50
CA GLY A 410 30.38 -4.67 -20.84
C GLY A 410 29.44 -3.86 -19.97
N TYR A 411 29.30 -4.25 -18.69
CA TYR A 411 29.37 -3.40 -17.49
C TYR A 411 29.14 -4.31 -16.27
N ARG A 412 30.11 -4.35 -15.35
CA ARG A 412 30.17 -5.26 -14.20
C ARG A 412 29.48 -4.57 -13.01
N TYR A 413 28.33 -5.08 -12.58
CA TYR A 413 27.77 -4.78 -11.26
C TYR A 413 27.81 -6.08 -10.44
N ASN A 414 28.60 -6.06 -9.35
CA ASN A 414 28.59 -7.12 -8.35
C ASN A 414 27.34 -6.96 -7.47
N PHE A 415 26.52 -8.00 -7.39
CA PHE A 415 25.56 -8.20 -6.31
C PHE A 415 25.84 -9.58 -5.72
N ASP A 416 26.41 -9.59 -4.52
CA ASP A 416 26.51 -10.76 -3.67
C ASP A 416 25.13 -11.04 -3.04
N TYR A 417 24.64 -12.27 -3.18
CA TYR A 417 23.47 -12.78 -2.46
C TYR A 417 23.91 -14.02 -1.68
N GLU A 418 24.09 -13.87 -0.37
CA GLU A 418 24.09 -14.95 0.61
C GLU A 418 22.64 -15.35 0.91
N GLN A 419 22.16 -16.45 0.32
CA GLN A 419 20.89 -17.07 0.74
C GLN A 419 20.84 -18.58 0.39
N THR A 420 21.88 -19.32 0.76
CA THR A 420 22.03 -20.76 0.47
C THR A 420 21.79 -21.68 1.67
N SER A 421 21.52 -21.15 2.88
CA SER A 421 21.28 -21.96 4.09
C SER A 421 19.84 -22.47 4.23
N ASP A 422 18.83 -21.65 3.88
CA ASP A 422 17.44 -21.92 4.28
C ASP A 422 16.72 -22.93 3.37
N LEU A 423 17.18 -23.05 2.12
CA LEU A 423 16.60 -23.99 1.14
C LEU A 423 16.88 -25.45 1.47
N ARG A 424 18.00 -25.77 2.15
CA ARG A 424 18.30 -27.14 2.57
C ARG A 424 17.43 -27.60 3.73
N PHE A 425 17.09 -26.69 4.65
CA PHE A 425 16.22 -26.98 5.78
C PHE A 425 14.78 -27.26 5.32
N ILE A 426 14.26 -26.46 4.39
CA ILE A 426 12.92 -26.65 3.83
C ILE A 426 12.82 -27.95 3.02
N TYR A 427 13.86 -28.32 2.26
CA TYR A 427 13.88 -29.58 1.52
C TYR A 427 13.90 -30.81 2.43
N GLN A 428 14.61 -30.75 3.56
CA GLN A 428 14.63 -31.84 4.55
C GLN A 428 13.29 -31.99 5.28
N GLN A 429 12.60 -30.89 5.61
CA GLN A 429 11.25 -30.96 6.18
C GLN A 429 10.20 -31.50 5.20
N LEU A 430 10.29 -31.14 3.91
CA LEU A 430 9.38 -31.68 2.90
C LEU A 430 9.58 -33.19 2.68
N LYS A 431 10.82 -33.68 2.82
CA LYS A 431 11.15 -35.11 2.68
C LYS A 431 10.67 -35.95 3.88
N SER A 432 10.65 -35.39 5.09
CA SER A 432 10.08 -36.10 6.25
C SER A 432 8.55 -36.15 6.20
N LEU A 433 7.91 -35.08 5.72
CA LEU A 433 6.46 -35.04 5.53
C LEU A 433 5.98 -36.04 4.48
N THR A 434 6.68 -36.19 3.35
CA THR A 434 6.30 -37.20 2.34
C THR A 434 6.45 -38.63 2.86
N HIS A 435 7.47 -38.89 3.68
CA HIS A 435 7.65 -40.21 4.29
C HIS A 435 6.55 -40.54 5.31
N ASN A 436 6.10 -39.54 6.09
CA ASN A 436 5.02 -39.72 7.06
C ASN A 436 3.66 -39.94 6.39
N VAL A 437 3.40 -39.27 5.25
CA VAL A 437 2.18 -39.50 4.45
C VAL A 437 2.17 -40.89 3.81
N SER A 438 3.33 -41.41 3.37
CA SER A 438 3.40 -42.79 2.88
C SER A 438 3.16 -43.84 3.97
N GLN A 439 3.59 -43.57 5.21
CA GLN A 439 3.33 -44.47 6.34
C GLN A 439 1.86 -44.46 6.77
N LEU A 440 1.22 -43.28 6.78
CA LEU A 440 -0.22 -43.18 7.04
C LEU A 440 -1.06 -43.90 5.98
N LYS A 441 -0.61 -43.89 4.71
CA LYS A 441 -1.28 -44.62 3.64
C LYS A 441 -1.15 -46.14 3.76
N ASN A 442 -0.01 -46.63 4.25
CA ASN A 442 0.17 -48.06 4.52
C ASN A 442 -0.61 -48.52 5.77
N ASN A 443 -0.69 -47.69 6.81
CA ASN A 443 -1.48 -48.04 8.00
C ASN A 443 -2.98 -48.09 7.72
N ASN A 444 -3.50 -47.19 6.86
CA ASN A 444 -4.90 -47.24 6.45
C ASN A 444 -5.24 -48.45 5.57
N ASN A 445 -4.28 -48.95 4.76
CA ASN A 445 -4.48 -50.17 3.99
C ASN A 445 -4.49 -51.41 4.89
N ASN A 446 -3.64 -51.46 5.92
CA ASN A 446 -3.64 -52.56 6.88
C ASN A 446 -4.91 -52.58 7.75
N GLN A 447 -5.47 -51.42 8.08
CA GLN A 447 -6.75 -51.34 8.81
C GLN A 447 -7.95 -51.79 7.95
N GLN A 448 -7.90 -51.60 6.63
CA GLN A 448 -8.94 -52.10 5.72
C GLN A 448 -8.84 -53.61 5.49
N GLU A 449 -7.66 -54.21 5.61
CA GLU A 449 -7.48 -55.67 5.59
C GLU A 449 -7.97 -56.30 6.92
N GLU A 450 -7.72 -55.67 8.07
CA GLU A 450 -8.24 -56.13 9.38
C GLU A 450 -9.77 -56.01 9.49
N GLU A 451 -10.41 -55.00 8.90
CA GLU A 451 -11.89 -54.88 8.88
C GLU A 451 -12.57 -55.91 7.97
N GLN A 452 -11.91 -56.38 6.90
CA GLN A 452 -12.44 -57.43 6.02
C GLN A 452 -12.35 -58.84 6.65
N ASP A 453 -11.33 -59.09 7.48
CA ASP A 453 -11.21 -60.36 8.20
C ASP A 453 -12.24 -60.47 9.36
N ILE A 454 -12.65 -59.34 9.95
CA ILE A 454 -13.69 -59.28 11.00
C ILE A 454 -15.10 -59.47 10.41
N GLU A 455 -15.38 -58.94 9.22
CA GLU A 455 -16.67 -59.15 8.52
C GLU A 455 -16.88 -60.61 8.06
N ILE A 456 -15.81 -61.39 7.89
CA ILE A 456 -15.89 -62.82 7.54
C ILE A 456 -16.15 -63.70 8.78
N GLU A 457 -15.74 -63.27 9.98
CA GLU A 457 -16.05 -63.96 11.25
C GLU A 457 -17.47 -63.67 11.78
N GLU A 458 -18.03 -62.47 11.54
CA GLU A 458 -19.39 -62.12 12.00
C GLU A 458 -20.52 -62.76 11.17
N GLN A 459 -20.28 -63.15 9.91
CA GLN A 459 -21.29 -63.84 9.09
C GLN A 459 -21.54 -65.30 9.45
N HIS A 460 -20.71 -65.91 10.31
CA HIS A 460 -20.88 -67.30 10.74
C HIS A 460 -21.72 -67.46 12.04
N HIS A 461 -22.04 -66.37 12.75
CA HIS A 461 -22.62 -66.49 14.11
C HIS A 461 -24.06 -65.98 14.32
N GLU A 462 -24.73 -65.36 13.35
CA GLU A 462 -26.14 -64.93 13.51
C GLU A 462 -27.14 -65.71 12.64
N GLN A 463 -27.41 -66.95 13.05
CA GLN A 463 -28.75 -67.51 12.95
C GLN A 463 -29.12 -67.96 14.37
N ILE A 464 -30.15 -67.32 14.96
CA ILE A 464 -31.13 -67.86 15.94
C ILE A 464 -31.62 -66.76 16.93
N TYR A 465 -32.94 -66.45 16.82
CA TYR A 465 -33.89 -65.79 17.75
C TYR A 465 -33.93 -64.24 17.99
N LEU A 466 -35.06 -63.65 17.56
CA LEU A 466 -35.81 -62.46 18.07
C LEU A 466 -36.56 -62.80 19.40
N PRO A 467 -37.26 -61.90 20.19
CA PRO A 467 -37.65 -60.46 20.08
C PRO A 467 -37.57 -59.68 21.47
N PRO A 468 -38.46 -58.71 21.89
CA PRO A 468 -38.64 -57.28 21.51
C PRO A 468 -38.73 -56.22 22.67
N ASN A 469 -38.80 -54.92 22.28
CA ASN A 469 -39.44 -53.72 22.89
C ASN A 469 -38.99 -53.11 24.25
N GLN A 470 -38.69 -51.79 24.24
CA GLN A 470 -39.28 -50.79 25.17
C GLN A 470 -39.03 -49.31 24.76
N ILE A 471 -40.00 -48.47 25.14
CA ILE A 471 -40.26 -47.04 24.83
C ILE A 471 -39.58 -46.12 25.87
N ILE A 472 -39.25 -44.85 25.54
CA ILE A 472 -39.48 -43.64 26.40
C ILE A 472 -39.30 -42.31 25.62
N THR A 473 -40.19 -41.37 25.94
CA THR A 473 -40.54 -40.05 25.38
C THR A 473 -39.76 -38.83 25.90
N LYS A 474 -39.73 -37.70 25.16
CA LYS A 474 -40.04 -36.29 25.61
C LYS A 474 -39.92 -35.29 24.43
N LYS A 475 -41.02 -34.73 23.92
CA LYS A 475 -41.76 -33.46 24.26
C LYS A 475 -41.12 -32.16 23.70
N GLN A 476 -41.73 -31.64 22.63
CA GLN A 476 -41.60 -30.28 22.09
C GLN A 476 -42.79 -29.41 22.56
N SER A 477 -42.56 -28.11 22.76
CA SER A 477 -43.59 -27.10 23.01
C SER A 477 -43.59 -26.04 21.91
N GLN A 478 -44.75 -25.88 21.29
CA GLN A 478 -45.14 -24.85 20.31
C GLN A 478 -45.42 -23.51 21.00
N VAL A 479 -45.17 -22.40 20.29
CA VAL A 479 -46.01 -21.19 20.36
C VAL A 479 -46.13 -20.58 18.96
N THR A 480 -47.36 -20.42 18.50
CA THR A 480 -47.84 -19.72 17.30
C THR A 480 -48.55 -18.42 17.69
N CYS A 481 -48.48 -17.38 16.84
CA CYS A 481 -49.52 -16.34 16.58
C CYS A 481 -49.06 -15.53 15.32
N THR A 482 -49.64 -15.74 14.11
CA THR A 482 -50.77 -15.01 13.46
C THR A 482 -50.53 -13.48 13.28
N PHE A 483 -50.18 -13.00 12.07
CA PHE A 483 -51.02 -12.59 10.90
C PHE A 483 -51.52 -11.12 10.96
N SER A 484 -51.07 -10.31 9.98
CA SER A 484 -51.84 -9.22 9.36
C SER A 484 -51.16 -8.78 8.06
N ASP A 485 -51.82 -9.05 6.93
CA ASP A 485 -51.48 -8.59 5.58
C ASP A 485 -51.92 -7.14 5.39
N GLU A 486 -51.14 -6.35 4.63
CA GLU A 486 -51.67 -5.24 3.85
C GLU A 486 -50.84 -5.04 2.56
N TYR A 487 -51.51 -5.28 1.43
CA TYR A 487 -51.05 -5.04 0.07
C TYR A 487 -51.19 -3.56 -0.29
N THR A 488 -50.17 -2.95 -0.89
CA THR A 488 -50.40 -2.02 -2.03
C THR A 488 -49.24 -2.03 -3.01
N SER A 489 -49.60 -2.29 -4.27
CA SER A 489 -48.76 -2.22 -5.46
C SER A 489 -48.55 -0.76 -5.89
N SER A 490 -47.36 -0.40 -6.39
CA SER A 490 -47.26 0.60 -7.46
C SER A 490 -45.94 0.55 -8.23
N LYS A 491 -46.06 0.08 -9.48
CA LYS A 491 -45.53 0.69 -10.72
C LYS A 491 -44.02 0.90 -10.88
N PHE A 492 -43.47 0.02 -11.71
CA PHE A 492 -42.46 0.31 -12.73
C PHE A 492 -42.71 1.64 -13.46
N HIS A 493 -41.68 2.49 -13.56
CA HIS A 493 -41.40 3.28 -14.77
C HIS A 493 -39.97 3.86 -14.76
N ASN A 494 -39.29 3.63 -15.89
CA ASN A 494 -38.36 4.51 -16.60
C ASN A 494 -37.06 4.96 -15.90
N MET A 495 -35.99 4.21 -16.18
CA MET A 495 -34.61 4.66 -16.05
C MET A 495 -34.17 5.29 -17.39
N PRO A 496 -33.74 6.57 -17.45
CA PRO A 496 -33.20 7.16 -18.65
C PRO A 496 -31.72 6.78 -18.84
N THR A 497 -31.41 6.39 -20.08
CA THR A 497 -30.08 6.22 -20.65
C THR A 497 -29.21 7.46 -20.46
N ILE A 498 -28.10 7.34 -19.73
CA ILE A 498 -27.06 8.37 -19.68
C ILE A 498 -26.06 8.13 -20.81
N GLN A 499 -26.07 9.06 -21.76
CA GLN A 499 -25.08 9.20 -22.82
C GLN A 499 -23.70 9.56 -22.25
N ARG A 500 -22.66 8.92 -22.79
CA ARG A 500 -21.25 9.30 -22.64
C ARG A 500 -21.01 10.71 -23.19
N ARG A 501 -20.25 11.52 -22.46
CA ARG A 501 -19.24 12.44 -22.99
C ARG A 501 -18.02 12.44 -22.09
#